data_AF-A0A176EDB9-F1
#
_entry.id   AF-A0A176EDB9-F1
#
_cell.length_a   1.000
_cell.length_b   1.000
_cell.length_c   1.000
_cell.angle_alpha   90.00
_cell.angle_beta   90.00
_cell.angle_gamma   90.00
#
_symmetry.space_group_name_H-M   'P 1'
#
loop_
_entity.id
_entity.type
_entity.pdbx_description
1 polymer ?
#
loop_
_entity_poly.entity_id
_entity_poly.type
_entity_poly.pdbx_seq_one_letter_code
_entity_poly.pdbx_strand_id
1 'polypeptide(L)'
;MAGLRVTDHAMVRFLERAGGVEVEAMRLQIEASLERAHSAARAMSEHDYLVRVDGLIFVVRGEAVTTVLPDDHPGQHAAVLQR
;
A
#
# COMPACT_ATOMS: atom_id res chain seq x y z
N MET A 1 -12.71 17.11 26.41
CA MET A 1 -12.39 15.76 26.95
C MET A 1 -12.02 14.88 25.79
N ALA A 2 -10.81 14.30 25.77
CA ALA A 2 -10.44 13.35 24.74
C ALA A 2 -11.02 11.97 25.12
N GLY A 3 -11.92 11.45 24.29
CA GLY A 3 -12.49 10.12 24.48
C GLY A 3 -11.48 9.01 24.16
N LEU A 4 -11.90 7.76 24.39
CA LEU A 4 -11.14 6.58 23.99
C LEU A 4 -10.92 6.58 22.46
N ARG A 5 -9.67 6.41 22.01
CA ARG A 5 -9.31 6.29 20.59
C ARG A 5 -8.85 4.87 20.29
N VAL A 6 -9.34 4.32 19.18
CA VAL A 6 -8.86 3.05 18.62
C VAL A 6 -7.72 3.32 17.65
N THR A 7 -6.65 2.54 17.72
CA THR A 7 -5.50 2.65 16.82
C THR A 7 -5.75 1.87 15.52
N ASP A 8 -5.06 2.23 14.44
CA ASP A 8 -5.18 1.52 13.16
C ASP A 8 -4.81 0.04 13.29
N HIS A 9 -3.79 -0.27 14.11
CA HIS A 9 -3.45 -1.66 14.42
C HIS A 9 -4.61 -2.40 15.08
N ALA A 10 -5.26 -1.80 16.09
CA ALA A 10 -6.40 -2.40 16.76
C ALA A 10 -7.60 -2.57 15.80
N MET A 11 -7.80 -1.62 14.88
CA MET A 11 -8.82 -1.71 13.83
C MET A 11 -8.56 -2.89 12.88
N VAL A 12 -7.33 -3.06 12.39
CA VAL A 12 -6.96 -4.20 11.53
C VAL A 12 -7.19 -5.53 12.26
N ARG A 13 -6.74 -5.62 13.53
CA ARG A 13 -6.95 -6.82 14.35
C ARG A 13 -8.42 -7.13 14.59
N PHE A 14 -9.25 -6.09 14.72
CA PHE A 14 -10.70 -6.23 14.81
C PHE A 14 -11.30 -6.77 13.50
N LEU A 15 -10.91 -6.22 12.35
CA LEU A 15 -11.40 -6.69 11.04
C LEU A 15 -11.05 -8.17 10.78
N GLU A 16 -9.84 -8.59 11.13
CA GLU A 16 -9.42 -10.01 11.05
C GLU A 16 -10.29 -10.93 11.92
N ARG A 17 -10.69 -10.48 13.12
CA ARG A 17 -11.34 -11.34 14.13
C ARG A 17 -12.86 -11.31 14.08
N ALA A 18 -13.42 -10.14 13.80
CA ALA A 18 -14.85 -9.87 13.92
C ALA A 18 -15.51 -9.58 12.56
N GLY A 19 -14.74 -9.09 11.58
CA GLY A 19 -15.26 -8.67 10.28
C GLY A 19 -15.26 -9.76 9.20
N GLY A 20 -14.63 -10.92 9.44
CA GLY A 20 -14.48 -11.99 8.45
C GLY A 20 -13.56 -11.61 7.28
N VAL A 21 -12.71 -10.59 7.46
CA VAL A 21 -11.79 -10.12 6.44
C VAL A 21 -10.47 -10.88 6.57
N GLU A 22 -10.13 -11.66 5.54
CA GLU A 22 -8.86 -12.39 5.44
C GLU A 22 -7.70 -11.43 5.07
N VAL A 23 -7.33 -10.56 6.01
CA VAL A 23 -6.31 -9.50 5.79
C VAL A 23 -4.97 -10.08 5.32
N GLU A 24 -4.57 -11.24 5.84
CA GLU A 24 -3.34 -11.92 5.43
C GLU A 24 -3.41 -12.41 3.98
N ALA A 25 -4.51 -13.04 3.59
CA ALA A 25 -4.70 -13.52 2.24
C ALA A 25 -4.67 -12.37 1.22
N MET A 26 -5.34 -11.26 1.53
CA MET A 26 -5.28 -10.06 0.69
C MET A 26 -3.88 -9.47 0.60
N ARG A 27 -3.11 -9.48 1.69
CA ARG A 27 -1.72 -9.00 1.66
C ARG A 27 -0.88 -9.83 0.69
N LEU A 28 -0.94 -11.16 0.79
CA LEU A 28 -0.22 -12.06 -0.11
C LEU A 28 -0.65 -11.88 -1.57
N GLN A 29 -1.95 -11.66 -1.82
CA GLN A 29 -2.44 -11.38 -3.17
C GLN A 29 -1.88 -10.07 -3.73
N ILE A 30 -1.84 -9.01 -2.91
CA ILE A 30 -1.27 -7.72 -3.30
C ILE A 30 0.24 -7.87 -3.58
N GLU A 31 1.00 -8.51 -2.68
CA GLU A 31 2.43 -8.76 -2.85
C GLU A 31 2.70 -9.50 -4.17
N ALA A 32 1.98 -10.59 -4.43
CA ALA A 32 2.09 -11.34 -5.67
C ALA A 32 1.73 -10.51 -6.92
N SER A 33 0.75 -9.60 -6.81
CA SER A 33 0.37 -8.72 -7.92
C SER A 33 1.45 -7.68 -8.25
N LEU A 34 2.20 -7.23 -7.23
CA LEU A 34 3.22 -6.19 -7.35
C LEU A 34 4.61 -6.74 -7.70
N GLU A 35 4.86 -8.04 -7.48
CA GLU A 35 6.17 -8.69 -7.68
C GLU A 35 6.79 -8.40 -9.05
N ARG A 36 5.99 -8.45 -10.13
CA ARG A 36 6.50 -8.15 -11.48
C ARG A 36 6.98 -6.71 -11.62
N ALA A 37 6.23 -5.75 -11.08
CA ALA A 37 6.60 -4.34 -11.11
C ALA A 37 7.83 -4.08 -10.24
N HIS A 38 7.90 -4.73 -9.08
CA HIS A 38 9.05 -4.66 -8.19
C HIS A 38 10.34 -5.19 -8.84
N SER A 39 10.29 -6.38 -9.44
CA SER A 39 11.40 -6.95 -10.19
C SER A 39 11.91 -6.04 -11.31
N ALA A 40 11.01 -5.37 -12.04
CA ALA A 40 11.37 -4.42 -13.08
C ALA A 40 12.05 -3.15 -12.52
N ALA A 41 11.50 -2.58 -11.44
CA ALA A 41 12.08 -1.39 -10.79
C ALA A 41 13.48 -1.68 -10.21
N ARG A 42 13.66 -2.85 -9.58
CA ARG A 42 14.96 -3.34 -9.10
C ARG A 42 16.01 -3.43 -10.22
N ALA A 43 15.61 -3.90 -11.40
CA ALA A 43 16.50 -3.95 -12.57
C ALA A 43 16.92 -2.56 -13.07
N MET A 44 16.10 -1.53 -12.81
CA MET A 44 16.38 -0.13 -13.13
C MET A 44 17.17 0.60 -12.03
N SER A 45 17.49 -0.08 -10.92
CA SER A 45 18.11 0.50 -9.72
C SER A 45 17.28 1.65 -9.10
N GLU A 46 15.96 1.62 -9.29
CA GLU A 46 15.03 2.51 -8.63
C GLU A 46 14.58 1.90 -7.31
N HIS A 47 14.66 2.70 -6.24
CA HIS A 47 14.26 2.27 -4.89
C HIS A 47 12.86 2.73 -4.52
N ASP A 48 12.43 3.87 -5.07
CA ASP A 48 11.16 4.49 -4.73
C ASP A 48 10.36 4.70 -6.01
N TYR A 49 9.18 4.08 -6.11
CA TYR A 49 8.39 4.08 -7.33
C TYR A 49 6.91 3.91 -7.05
N LEU A 50 6.09 4.23 -8.06
CA LEU A 50 4.64 4.11 -8.02
C LEU A 50 4.20 2.94 -8.90
N VAL A 51 3.32 2.08 -8.38
CA VAL A 51 2.67 1.03 -9.18
C VAL A 51 1.18 1.31 -9.25
N ARG A 52 0.64 1.37 -10.48
CA ARG A 52 -0.79 1.60 -10.73
C ARG A 52 -1.47 0.27 -11.05
N VAL A 53 -2.48 -0.11 -10.26
CA VAL A 53 -3.29 -1.32 -10.45
C VAL A 53 -4.74 -1.02 -10.08
N ASP A 54 -5.69 -1.32 -10.97
CA ASP A 54 -7.14 -1.25 -10.71
C ASP A 54 -7.65 0.05 -10.06
N GLY A 55 -7.14 1.21 -10.50
CA GLY A 55 -7.54 2.52 -9.97
C GLY A 55 -6.94 2.86 -8.60
N LEU A 56 -5.91 2.10 -8.18
CA LEU A 56 -5.10 2.37 -7.01
C LEU A 56 -3.64 2.63 -7.42
N ILE A 57 -2.97 3.46 -6.63
CA ILE A 57 -1.55 3.73 -6.74
C ILE A 57 -0.87 3.25 -5.47
N PHE A 58 0.01 2.26 -5.60
CA PHE A 58 0.85 1.75 -4.53
C PHE A 58 2.16 2.53 -4.51
N VAL A 59 2.46 3.16 -3.37
CA VAL A 59 3.71 3.87 -3.16
C VAL A 59 4.72 2.91 -2.53
N VAL A 60 5.72 2.52 -3.31
CA VAL A 60 6.81 1.68 -2.84
C VAL A 60 7.99 2.54 -2.45
N ARG A 61 8.56 2.27 -1.28
CA ARG A 61 9.81 2.86 -0.80
C ARG A 61 10.77 1.77 -0.38
N GLY A 62 11.92 1.70 -1.04
CA GLY A 62 12.82 0.54 -1.00
C GLY A 62 12.09 -0.76 -1.35
N GLU A 63 11.85 -1.60 -0.35
CA GLU A 63 11.28 -2.96 -0.49
C GLU A 63 9.85 -3.06 0.08
N ALA A 64 9.22 -1.93 0.42
CA ALA A 64 7.94 -1.92 1.13
C ALA A 64 6.91 -0.97 0.50
N VAL A 65 5.67 -1.45 0.40
CA VAL A 65 4.51 -0.59 0.16
C VAL A 65 4.23 0.20 1.43
N THR A 66 4.28 1.53 1.35
CA THR A 66 4.12 2.42 2.50
C THR A 66 2.73 3.03 2.58
N THR A 67 2.08 3.23 1.44
CA THR A 67 0.71 3.72 1.36
C THR A 67 0.08 3.35 0.02
N VAL A 68 -1.25 3.45 -0.03
CA VAL A 68 -2.05 3.25 -1.23
C VAL A 68 -2.92 4.47 -1.41
N LEU A 69 -2.89 5.06 -2.61
CA LEU A 69 -3.60 6.27 -2.96
C LEU A 69 -4.67 5.95 -4.02
N PRO A 70 -5.79 6.69 -4.04
CA PRO A 70 -6.70 6.64 -5.16
C PRO A 70 -6.00 7.17 -6.42
N ASP A 71 -6.35 6.64 -7.59
CA ASP A 71 -5.81 7.05 -8.89
C ASP A 71 -6.65 8.17 -9.54
N ASP A 72 -7.10 9.13 -8.72
CA ASP A 72 -7.93 10.24 -9.18
C ASP A 72 -7.10 11.40 -9.75
N HIS A 73 -5.85 11.58 -9.28
CA HIS A 73 -4.96 12.66 -9.69
C HIS A 73 -3.50 12.20 -9.96
N PRO A 74 -3.25 11.42 -11.04
CA PRO A 74 -1.94 10.80 -11.34
C PRO A 74 -0.75 11.77 -11.31
N GLY A 75 -0.92 13.01 -11.78
CA GLY A 75 0.15 14.02 -11.80
C GLY A 75 0.56 14.54 -10.41
N GLN A 76 -0.31 14.43 -9.40
CA GLN A 76 -0.02 14.89 -8.03
C GLN A 76 0.74 13.84 -7.20
N HIS A 77 0.64 12.56 -7.56
CA HIS A 77 1.26 11.49 -6.79
C HIS A 77 2.78 11.40 -6.98
N ALA A 78 3.33 11.91 -8.10
CA ALA A 78 4.78 11.98 -8.29
C ALA A 78 5.48 12.79 -7.19
N ALA A 79 4.80 13.82 -6.64
CA ALA A 79 5.32 14.61 -5.53
C ALA A 79 5.47 13.80 -4.21
N VAL A 80 4.78 12.66 -4.09
CA VAL A 80 4.85 11.79 -2.91
C VAL A 80 6.20 11.05 -2.82
N LEU A 81 6.90 10.87 -3.94
CA LEU A 81 8.24 10.28 -3.97
C LEU A 81 9.33 11.27 -3.51
N GLN A 82 9.05 12.57 -3.47
CA GLN A 82 10.03 13.61 -3.09
C GLN A 82 10.07 13.90 -1.58
N ARG A 83 9.24 13.24 -0.78
CA ARG A 83 9.12 13.43 0.68
C ARG A 83 9.80 12.30 1.44
#